data_AF-A0A318B6E1-F1
#
_entry.id   AF-A0A318B6E1-F1
#
_cell.length_a   1.000
_cell.length_b   1.000
_cell.length_c   1.000
_cell.angle_alpha   90.00
_cell.angle_beta   90.00
_cell.angle_gamma   90.00
#
_symmetry.space_group_name_H-M   'P 1'
#
loop_
_entity.id
_entity.type
_entity.pdbx_description
1 polymer ?
#
loop_
_entity_poly.entity_id
_entity_poly.type
_entity_poly.pdbx_seq_one_letter_code
_entity_poly.pdbx_strand_id
1 'polypeptide(L)'
;MTRQLAIGLVAHDDKKAELVDWALVHAAFLEKHVLYGTGTTGGRILQALPQLQLTRLKSGPLGGDQQLGAMIAEGRLDILIFFVDPLSPQPHDVDVKALIRLAPLADIPFACNAATATLVVKGLG
;
A
#
# COMPACT_ATOMS: atom_id res chain seq x y z
N MET A 1 2.75 -7.74 -22.81
CA MET A 1 1.58 -6.84 -22.57
C MET A 1 1.52 -6.59 -21.08
N THR A 2 2.07 -5.48 -20.59
CA THR A 2 2.11 -5.21 -19.15
C THR A 2 0.82 -4.54 -18.74
N ARG A 3 -0.15 -5.33 -18.28
CA ARG A 3 -1.38 -4.83 -17.66
C ARG A 3 -1.02 -3.81 -16.58
N GLN A 4 -1.75 -2.70 -16.53
CA GLN A 4 -1.65 -1.75 -15.44
C GLN A 4 -2.21 -2.41 -14.17
N LEU A 5 -1.42 -2.48 -13.11
CA LEU A 5 -1.81 -3.06 -11.82
C LEU A 5 -2.40 -2.00 -10.90
N ALA A 6 -3.32 -2.40 -10.03
CA ALA A 6 -3.85 -1.62 -8.92
C ALA A 6 -3.09 -1.94 -7.62
N ILE A 7 -2.36 -0.96 -7.08
CA ILE A 7 -1.44 -1.16 -5.95
C ILE A 7 -1.88 -0.33 -4.74
N GLY A 8 -2.12 -0.98 -3.60
CA GLY A 8 -2.38 -0.35 -2.32
C GLY A 8 -1.09 -0.02 -1.59
N LEU A 9 -0.95 1.22 -1.11
CA LEU A 9 0.21 1.74 -0.38
C LEU A 9 -0.22 2.26 1.00
N VAL A 10 0.17 1.57 2.06
CA VAL A 10 -0.20 1.89 3.45
C VAL A 10 1.02 1.81 4.35
N ALA A 11 1.08 2.67 5.36
CA ALA A 11 2.10 2.59 6.40
C ALA A 11 1.55 3.12 7.73
N HIS A 12 1.97 2.49 8.84
CA HIS A 12 1.86 3.11 10.17
C HIS A 12 2.72 4.38 10.24
N ASP A 13 2.44 5.26 11.21
CA ASP A 13 3.09 6.59 11.27
C ASP A 13 4.62 6.52 11.24
N ASP A 14 5.22 5.63 12.04
CA ASP A 14 6.67 5.44 12.12
C ASP A 14 7.27 4.76 10.89
N LYS A 15 6.43 4.24 9.99
CA LYS A 15 6.83 3.57 8.74
C LYS A 15 6.63 4.42 7.50
N LYS A 16 6.02 5.60 7.61
CA LYS A 16 5.72 6.46 6.46
C LYS A 16 6.96 6.98 5.76
N ALA A 17 8.00 7.35 6.51
CA ALA A 17 9.26 7.80 5.92
C ALA A 17 9.90 6.66 5.10
N GLU A 18 9.98 5.46 5.68
CA GLU A 18 10.48 4.26 5.02
C GLU A 18 9.71 3.94 3.72
N LEU A 19 8.38 4.05 3.73
CA LEU A 19 7.57 3.82 2.53
C LEU A 19 7.78 4.89 1.45
N VAL A 20 8.00 6.15 1.83
CA VAL A 20 8.30 7.23 0.87
C VAL A 20 9.68 7.01 0.24
N ASP A 21 10.69 6.67 1.03
CA ASP A 21 12.03 6.37 0.53
C ASP A 21 12.01 5.18 -0.43
N TRP A 22 11.25 4.14 -0.08
CA TRP A 22 11.02 3.00 -0.97
C TRP A 22 10.32 3.42 -2.26
N ALA A 23 9.28 4.25 -2.19
CA ALA A 23 8.56 4.73 -3.36
C ALA A 23 9.44 5.57 -4.29
N LEU A 24 10.34 6.40 -3.74
CA LEU A 24 11.32 7.17 -4.50
C LEU A 24 12.27 6.26 -5.30
N VAL A 25 12.79 5.21 -4.66
CA VAL A 25 13.67 4.22 -5.32
C VAL A 25 12.96 3.49 -6.45
N HIS A 26 11.66 3.21 -6.30
CA HIS A 26 10.85 2.44 -7.26
C HIS A 26 9.89 3.30 -8.10
N ALA A 27 10.13 4.62 -8.19
CA ALA A 27 9.23 5.56 -8.84
C ALA A 27 8.90 5.18 -10.29
N ALA A 28 9.92 4.78 -11.08
CA ALA A 28 9.75 4.38 -12.47
C ALA A 28 8.85 3.13 -12.66
N PHE A 29 8.76 2.26 -11.65
CA PHE A 29 7.82 1.14 -11.65
C PHE A 29 6.42 1.63 -11.27
N LEU A 30 6.31 2.40 -10.19
CA LEU A 30 5.03 2.90 -9.66
C LEU A 30 4.29 3.81 -10.66
N GLU A 31 5.01 4.60 -11.45
CA GLU A 31 4.45 5.48 -12.49
C GLU A 31 3.67 4.74 -13.58
N LYS A 32 3.94 3.43 -13.76
CA LYS A 32 3.28 2.59 -14.77
C LYS A 32 1.96 1.99 -14.27
N HIS A 33 1.56 2.27 -13.03
CA HIS A 33 0.47 1.59 -12.33
C HIS A 33 -0.52 2.57 -11.68
N VAL A 34 -1.69 2.08 -11.29
CA VAL A 34 -2.68 2.86 -10.53
C VAL A 34 -2.46 2.61 -9.05
N LEU A 35 -2.33 3.68 -8.27
CA LEU A 35 -1.96 3.59 -6.86
C LEU A 35 -3.10 4.07 -5.96
N TYR A 36 -3.21 3.47 -4.78
CA TYR A 36 -4.18 3.83 -3.76
C TYR A 36 -3.46 3.99 -2.42
N GLY A 37 -3.44 5.21 -1.87
CA GLY A 37 -2.72 5.50 -0.62
C GLY A 37 -3.65 6.00 0.47
N THR A 38 -3.59 5.42 1.68
CA THR A 38 -4.41 5.89 2.80
C THR A 38 -3.95 7.24 3.35
N GLY A 39 -4.89 8.09 3.74
CA GLY A 39 -4.72 9.31 4.53
C GLY A 39 -3.44 10.10 4.25
N THR A 40 -2.55 10.12 5.25
CA THR A 40 -1.27 10.84 5.24
C THR A 40 -0.17 10.08 4.49
N THR A 41 -0.27 8.76 4.33
CA THR A 41 0.65 7.97 3.49
C THR A 41 0.59 8.44 2.03
N GLY A 42 -0.62 8.44 1.45
CA GLY A 42 -0.82 8.91 0.08
C GLY A 42 -0.44 10.38 -0.10
N GLY A 43 -0.67 11.21 0.93
CA GLY A 43 -0.25 12.62 0.93
C GLY A 43 1.26 12.80 0.87
N ARG A 44 2.02 12.07 1.70
CA ARG A 44 3.49 12.16 1.72
C ARG A 44 4.11 11.62 0.43
N ILE A 45 3.56 10.54 -0.13
CA ILE A 45 4.03 10.00 -1.42
C ILE A 45 3.81 11.02 -2.54
N LEU A 46 2.62 11.63 -2.65
CA LEU A 46 2.34 12.64 -3.67
C LEU A 46 3.16 13.93 -3.49
N GLN A 47 3.54 14.28 -2.27
CA GLN A 47 4.46 15.38 -2.03
C GLN A 47 5.86 15.11 -2.60
N ALA A 48 6.34 13.87 -2.49
CA ALA A 48 7.64 13.46 -3.01
C ALA A 48 7.62 13.12 -4.52
N LEU A 49 6.50 12.59 -5.00
CA LEU A 49 6.31 12.05 -6.34
C LEU A 49 4.96 12.53 -6.92
N PRO A 50 4.84 13.82 -7.29
CA PRO A 50 3.58 14.43 -7.73
C PRO A 50 3.04 13.87 -9.05
N GLN A 51 3.87 13.18 -9.84
CA GLN A 51 3.52 12.58 -11.13
C GLN A 51 2.77 11.25 -11.01
N LEU A 52 2.71 10.64 -9.82
CA LEU A 52 2.07 9.35 -9.64
C LEU A 52 0.54 9.43 -9.78
N GLN A 53 -0.05 8.42 -10.42
CA GLN A 53 -1.51 8.22 -10.47
C GLN A 53 -2.00 7.62 -9.14
N LEU A 54 -1.94 8.41 -8.07
CA LEU A 54 -2.29 7.99 -6.71
C LEU A 54 -3.63 8.58 -6.25
N THR A 55 -4.60 7.71 -5.97
CA THR A 55 -5.85 8.08 -5.31
C THR A 55 -5.67 8.05 -3.80
N ARG A 56 -5.99 9.15 -3.12
CA ARG A 56 -5.98 9.21 -1.65
C ARG A 56 -7.27 8.65 -1.07
N LEU A 57 -7.14 7.69 -0.17
CA LEU A 57 -8.23 7.13 0.63
C LEU A 57 -8.28 7.80 2.01
N LYS A 58 -9.25 7.41 2.85
CA LYS A 58 -9.27 7.83 4.26
C LYS A 58 -8.02 7.32 4.99
N SER A 59 -7.71 7.89 6.14
CA SER A 59 -6.69 7.31 7.03
C SER A 59 -7.18 5.96 7.58
N GLY A 60 -6.25 5.08 7.95
CA GLY A 60 -6.57 3.77 8.56
C GLY A 60 -7.61 3.88 9.69
N PRO A 61 -7.39 4.72 10.72
CA PRO A 61 -8.35 4.94 11.82
C PRO A 61 -9.74 5.45 11.39
N LEU A 62 -9.87 6.03 10.19
CA LEU A 62 -11.14 6.56 9.68
C LEU A 62 -11.74 5.64 8.59
N GLY A 63 -11.26 4.40 8.47
CA GLY A 63 -11.79 3.37 7.57
C GLY A 63 -11.03 3.20 6.27
N GLY A 64 -9.84 3.79 6.13
CA GLY A 64 -9.00 3.62 4.93
C GLY A 64 -8.61 2.17 4.67
N ASP A 65 -8.36 1.40 5.73
CA ASP A 65 -7.99 -0.02 5.61
C ASP A 65 -9.17 -0.87 5.14
N GLN A 66 -10.39 -0.52 5.57
CA GLN A 66 -11.61 -1.16 5.08
C GLN A 66 -11.89 -0.81 3.61
N GLN A 67 -11.56 0.40 3.16
CA GLN A 67 -11.67 0.76 1.73
C GLN A 67 -10.76 -0.12 0.87
N LEU A 68 -9.52 -0.35 1.30
CA LEU A 68 -8.62 -1.28 0.62
C LEU A 68 -9.10 -2.72 0.72
N GLY A 69 -9.58 -3.14 1.89
CA GLY A 69 -10.16 -4.47 2.09
C GLY A 69 -11.34 -4.75 1.15
N ALA A 70 -12.23 -3.77 0.97
CA ALA A 70 -13.32 -3.86 0.00
C ALA A 70 -12.79 -4.02 -1.43
N MET A 71 -11.77 -3.25 -1.82
CA MET A 71 -11.15 -3.39 -3.14
C MET A 71 -10.51 -4.76 -3.36
N ILE A 72 -9.87 -5.34 -2.34
CA ILE A 72 -9.35 -6.72 -2.41
C ILE A 72 -10.50 -7.71 -2.64
N ALA A 73 -11.57 -7.62 -1.84
CA ALA A 73 -12.73 -8.51 -1.95
C ALA A 73 -13.47 -8.39 -3.29
N GLU A 74 -13.48 -7.20 -3.90
CA GLU A 74 -14.07 -6.93 -5.22
C GLU A 74 -13.14 -7.29 -6.39
N GLY A 75 -11.91 -7.77 -6.15
CA GLY A 75 -10.93 -8.07 -7.21
C GLY A 75 -10.38 -6.82 -7.91
N ARG A 76 -10.40 -5.67 -7.23
CA ARG A 76 -9.99 -4.35 -7.75
C ARG A 76 -8.62 -3.90 -7.24
N LEU A 77 -7.97 -4.68 -6.37
CA LEU A 77 -6.61 -4.43 -5.90
C LEU A 77 -5.75 -5.65 -6.23
N ASP A 78 -4.69 -5.45 -6.99
CA ASP A 78 -3.79 -6.51 -7.44
C ASP A 78 -2.64 -6.75 -6.45
N ILE A 79 -2.19 -5.72 -5.72
CA ILE A 79 -1.04 -5.79 -4.80
C ILE A 79 -1.32 -4.95 -3.55
N LEU A 80 -0.94 -5.46 -2.38
CA LEU A 80 -0.93 -4.70 -1.14
C LEU A 80 0.50 -4.53 -0.61
N ILE A 81 0.95 -3.29 -0.51
CA ILE A 81 2.17 -2.90 0.21
C ILE A 81 1.76 -2.15 1.47
N PHE A 82 1.94 -2.80 2.62
CA PHE A 82 1.60 -2.24 3.92
C PHE A 82 2.79 -2.31 4.86
N PHE A 83 3.50 -1.20 5.07
CA PHE A 83 4.57 -1.16 6.06
C PHE A 83 3.99 -1.04 7.47
N VAL A 84 3.91 -2.19 8.14
CA VAL A 84 3.38 -2.34 9.49
C VAL A 84 4.49 -2.04 10.49
N ASP A 85 4.21 -1.18 11.45
CA ASP A 85 5.03 -1.05 12.66
C ASP A 85 4.72 -2.21 13.63
N PRO A 86 5.68 -3.10 13.92
CA PRO A 86 5.46 -4.24 14.80
C PRO A 86 5.65 -3.91 16.29
N LEU A 87 6.12 -2.71 16.63
CA LEU A 87 6.49 -2.34 18.01
C LEU A 87 5.45 -1.46 18.70
N SER A 88 4.61 -0.76 17.94
CA SER A 88 3.62 0.17 18.48
C SER A 88 2.19 -0.35 18.41
N PRO A 89 1.39 -0.21 19.49
CA PRO A 89 -0.03 -0.53 19.45
C PRO A 89 -0.76 0.43 18.51
N GLN A 90 -1.69 -0.09 17.72
CA GLN A 90 -2.51 0.72 16.81
C GLN A 90 -3.94 0.85 17.33
N PRO A 91 -4.55 2.05 17.31
CA PRO A 91 -5.94 2.23 17.76
C PRO A 91 -6.97 1.51 16.85
N HIS A 92 -6.53 1.06 15.68
CA HIS A 92 -7.31 0.37 14.65
C HIS A 92 -6.70 -1.01 14.33
N ASP A 93 -6.07 -1.66 15.30
CA ASP A 93 -5.38 -2.95 15.13
C ASP A 93 -6.30 -4.07 14.60
N VAL A 94 -7.60 -4.00 14.90
CA VAL A 94 -8.62 -4.91 14.35
C VAL A 94 -8.73 -4.75 12.83
N ASP A 95 -8.78 -3.51 12.34
CA ASP A 95 -8.82 -3.18 10.91
C ASP A 95 -7.53 -3.61 10.20
N VAL A 96 -6.38 -3.39 10.83
CA VAL A 96 -5.06 -3.83 10.32
C VAL A 96 -5.05 -5.34 10.11
N LYS A 97 -5.46 -6.11 11.14
CA LYS A 97 -5.54 -7.58 11.06
C LYS A 97 -6.55 -8.05 10.01
N ALA A 98 -7.69 -7.36 9.89
CA ALA A 98 -8.69 -7.68 8.88
C ALA A 98 -8.15 -7.49 7.45
N LEU A 99 -7.47 -6.37 7.18
CA LEU A 99 -6.86 -6.09 5.89
C LEU A 99 -5.75 -7.09 5.55
N ILE A 100 -4.83 -7.35 6.49
CA ILE A 100 -3.74 -8.32 6.31
C ILE A 100 -4.29 -9.73 6.02
N ARG A 101 -5.41 -10.11 6.65
CA ARG A 101 -6.07 -11.41 6.40
C ARG A 101 -6.71 -11.50 5.01
N LEU A 102 -7.17 -10.39 4.44
CA LEU A 102 -7.83 -10.39 3.13
C LEU A 102 -6.86 -10.64 1.97
N ALA A 103 -5.62 -10.16 2.06
CA ALA A 103 -4.63 -10.36 1.01
C ALA A 103 -4.34 -11.86 0.69
N PRO A 104 -3.99 -12.73 1.65
CA PRO A 104 -3.80 -14.16 1.38
C PRO A 104 -5.11 -14.88 1.07
N LEU A 105 -6.25 -14.41 1.59
CA LEU A 105 -7.55 -14.98 1.23
C LEU A 105 -7.86 -14.79 -0.27
N ALA A 106 -7.50 -13.62 -0.82
CA ALA A 106 -7.69 -13.28 -2.22
C ALA A 106 -6.50 -13.69 -3.11
N ASP A 107 -5.47 -14.33 -2.53
CA ASP A 107 -4.24 -14.75 -3.20
C ASP A 107 -3.53 -13.61 -3.97
N ILE A 108 -3.46 -12.42 -3.36
CA ILE A 108 -2.74 -11.28 -3.94
C ILE A 108 -1.36 -11.11 -3.29
N PRO A 109 -0.33 -10.67 -4.05
CA PRO A 109 0.96 -10.29 -3.49
C PRO A 109 0.82 -9.28 -2.33
N PHE A 110 1.40 -9.64 -1.19
CA PHE A 110 1.41 -8.84 0.02
C PHE A 110 2.84 -8.60 0.50
N ALA A 111 3.20 -7.33 0.69
CA ALA A 111 4.48 -6.93 1.25
C ALA A 111 4.28 -6.13 2.54
N CYS A 112 4.79 -6.65 3.65
CA CYS A 112 4.68 -6.02 4.97
C CYS A 112 5.88 -5.13 5.36
N ASN A 113 6.91 -5.06 4.52
CA ASN A 113 8.15 -4.30 4.73
C ASN A 113 8.87 -4.03 3.40
N ALA A 114 9.90 -3.19 3.43
CA ALA A 114 10.64 -2.77 2.23
C ALA A 114 11.32 -3.93 1.48
N ALA A 115 11.88 -4.91 2.18
CA ALA A 115 12.57 -6.04 1.55
C ALA A 115 11.60 -6.88 0.69
N THR A 116 10.46 -7.27 1.25
CA THR A 116 9.42 -8.00 0.52
C THR A 116 8.86 -7.15 -0.63
N ALA A 117 8.62 -5.86 -0.38
CA ALA A 117 8.09 -4.94 -1.40
C ALA A 117 9.04 -4.82 -2.60
N THR A 118 10.35 -4.71 -2.36
CA THR A 118 11.36 -4.69 -3.42
C THR A 118 11.40 -6.00 -4.20
N LEU A 119 11.26 -7.16 -3.55
CA LEU A 119 11.20 -8.44 -4.28
C LEU A 119 9.94 -8.56 -5.13
N VAL A 120 8.78 -8.12 -4.62
CA VAL A 120 7.51 -8.11 -5.36
C VAL A 120 7.62 -7.27 -6.62
N VAL A 121 8.08 -6.01 -6.52
CA VAL A 121 8.17 -5.14 -7.72
C VAL A 121 9.23 -5.62 -8.72
N LYS A 122 10.34 -6.20 -8.24
CA LYS A 122 11.37 -6.79 -9.12
C LYS A 122 10.88 -8.04 -9.85
N GLY A 123 10.00 -8.82 -9.24
CA GLY A 123 9.39 -9.98 -9.90
C GLY A 123 8.35 -9.63 -10.97
N LEU A 124 7.92 -8.36 -11.01
CA LEU A 124 6.88 -7.85 -11.92
C LEU A 124 7.43 -6.92 -13.01
N GLY A 125 8.68 -6.48 -12.88
CA GLY A 125 9.39 -5.63 -13.85
C GLY A 125 10.22 -6.45 -14.84
#